data_AF-A0A9Q0QJ71-F1
#
_entry.id   AF-A0A9Q0QJ71-F1
#
_cell.length_a   1.000
_cell.length_b   1.000
_cell.length_c   1.000
_cell.angle_alpha   90.00
_cell.angle_beta   90.00
_cell.angle_gamma   90.00
#
_symmetry.space_group_name_H-M   'P 1'
#
loop_
_entity.id
_entity.type
_entity.pdbx_description
1 polymer ?
#
loop_
_entity_poly.entity_id
_entity_poly.type
_entity_poly.pdbx_seq_one_letter_code
_entity_poly.pdbx_strand_id
1 'polypeptide(L)'
;MYIHQDGKPSFALLSALRIWATPPYQRRSISHLAYSGSQLSVDNEISVLKWISKNCTMILSNMLTVIEEDCFLLSTIVKIKNLHNPTELRKLLCASGGEARAFIESSDPQKGKSGSELMFSGKTKRVIDRWELAVQWRIRYKKILIDCISYCTVTINSLSSQNILAMRT
;
A
#
# COMPACT_ATOMS: atom_id res chain seq x y z
N MET A 1 -8.27 1.44 2.07
CA MET A 1 -8.44 2.49 3.12
C MET A 1 -8.27 3.84 2.44
N TYR A 2 -9.11 4.84 2.76
CA TYR A 2 -9.10 6.15 2.09
C TYR A 2 -7.94 7.03 2.60
N ILE A 3 -6.73 6.72 2.12
CA ILE A 3 -5.47 7.40 2.43
C ILE A 3 -4.93 7.98 1.12
N HIS A 4 -4.42 9.20 1.18
CA HIS A 4 -3.79 9.87 0.04
C HIS A 4 -2.39 9.28 -0.24
N GLN A 5 -1.85 9.58 -1.43
CA GLN A 5 -0.53 9.09 -1.84
C GLN A 5 0.62 9.61 -0.96
N ASP A 6 0.40 10.71 -0.24
CA ASP A 6 1.35 11.29 0.72
C ASP A 6 1.23 10.66 2.13
N GLY A 7 0.46 9.58 2.27
CA GLY A 7 0.23 8.91 3.55
C GLY A 7 -0.80 9.59 4.43
N LYS A 8 -1.38 10.74 4.05
CA LYS A 8 -2.36 11.42 4.93
C LYS A 8 -3.73 10.74 4.85
N PRO A 9 -4.41 10.51 6.00
CA PRO A 9 -5.81 10.14 6.01
C PRO A 9 -6.65 11.17 5.26
N SER A 10 -7.53 10.71 4.38
CA SER A 10 -8.42 11.62 3.67
C SER A 10 -9.40 12.31 4.60
N PHE A 11 -9.90 13.46 4.18
CA PHE A 11 -10.96 14.18 4.88
C PHE A 11 -12.16 13.27 5.19
N ALA A 12 -12.65 12.53 4.19
CA ALA A 12 -13.79 11.64 4.35
C ALA A 12 -13.54 10.54 5.42
N LEU A 13 -12.32 10.00 5.46
CA LEU A 13 -11.92 9.02 6.47
C LEU A 13 -11.93 9.64 7.87
N LEU A 14 -11.33 10.82 8.03
CA LEU A 14 -11.25 11.52 9.30
C LEU A 14 -12.65 11.91 9.81
N SER A 15 -13.49 12.52 8.98
CA SER A 15 -14.86 12.88 9.37
C SER A 15 -15.67 11.68 9.81
N ALA A 16 -15.59 10.56 9.07
CA ALA A 16 -16.29 9.33 9.43
C ALA A 16 -15.78 8.74 10.76
N LEU A 17 -14.46 8.68 10.96
CA LEU A 17 -13.88 8.10 12.17
C LEU A 17 -14.07 8.99 13.41
N ARG A 18 -14.03 10.31 13.25
CA ARG A 18 -14.34 11.27 14.32
C ARG A 18 -15.72 11.01 14.90
N ILE A 19 -16.74 10.90 14.02
CA ILE A 19 -18.12 10.58 14.40
C ILE A 19 -18.23 9.17 14.99
N TRP A 20 -17.52 8.19 14.41
CA TRP A 20 -17.52 6.82 14.91
C TRP A 20 -16.98 6.73 16.34
N ALA A 21 -15.88 7.43 16.62
CA ALA A 21 -15.26 7.52 17.94
C ALA A 21 -16.06 8.36 18.96
N THR A 22 -17.09 9.07 18.53
CA THR A 22 -18.02 9.78 19.42
C THR A 22 -19.10 8.85 19.97
N PRO A 23 -19.46 8.96 21.27
CA PRO A 23 -20.60 8.26 21.84
C PRO A 23 -21.91 8.51 21.07
N PRO A 24 -22.76 7.48 20.83
CA PRO A 24 -23.93 7.61 19.97
C PRO A 24 -24.87 8.79 20.30
N TYR A 25 -25.05 9.08 21.59
CA TYR A 25 -25.94 10.14 22.07
C TYR A 25 -25.44 11.56 21.78
N GLN A 26 -24.15 11.75 21.46
CA GLN A 26 -23.55 13.05 21.12
C GLN A 26 -23.36 13.25 19.62
N ARG A 27 -23.44 12.18 18.80
CA ARG A 27 -23.12 12.25 17.37
C ARG A 27 -23.92 13.32 16.64
N ARG A 28 -25.23 13.43 16.89
CA ARG A 28 -26.10 14.38 16.17
C ARG A 28 -25.69 15.84 16.41
N SER A 29 -25.32 16.21 17.63
CA SER A 29 -24.97 17.59 17.95
C SER A 29 -23.60 17.99 17.39
N ILE A 30 -22.66 17.05 17.26
CA ILE A 30 -21.28 17.37 16.85
C ILE A 30 -20.91 16.89 15.44
N SER A 31 -21.82 16.23 14.71
CA SER A 31 -21.57 15.74 13.35
C SER A 31 -21.20 16.87 12.38
N HIS A 32 -21.84 18.04 12.51
CA HIS A 32 -21.56 19.19 11.65
C HIS A 32 -20.10 19.65 11.78
N LEU A 33 -19.51 19.57 12.99
CA LEU A 33 -18.10 19.90 13.24
C LEU A 33 -17.17 18.90 12.56
N ALA A 34 -17.50 17.60 12.63
CA ALA A 34 -16.71 16.58 11.92
C ALA A 34 -16.78 16.77 10.39
N TYR A 35 -17.94 17.15 9.85
CA TYR A 35 -18.13 17.42 8.42
C TYR A 35 -17.64 18.81 7.97
N SER A 36 -17.33 19.74 8.88
CA SER A 36 -16.61 20.97 8.55
C SER A 36 -15.09 20.82 8.64
N GLY A 37 -14.60 19.63 9.03
CA GLY A 37 -13.18 19.35 9.22
C GLY A 37 -12.63 19.80 10.58
N SER A 38 -13.47 20.33 11.44
CA SER A 38 -13.10 20.76 12.79
C SER A 38 -12.70 19.57 13.66
N GLN A 39 -11.70 19.79 14.50
CA GLN A 39 -11.32 18.84 15.54
C GLN A 39 -12.41 18.83 16.62
N LEU A 40 -12.85 17.63 17.05
CA LEU A 40 -13.89 17.49 18.07
C LEU A 40 -13.33 17.60 19.49
N SER A 41 -12.25 16.88 19.77
CA SER A 41 -11.47 16.97 20.99
C SER A 41 -10.09 16.34 20.78
N VAL A 42 -9.11 16.65 21.61
CA VAL A 42 -7.77 16.03 21.52
C VAL A 42 -7.86 14.51 21.67
N ASP A 43 -8.64 14.02 22.64
CA ASP A 43 -8.79 12.59 22.88
C ASP A 43 -9.49 11.86 21.73
N ASN A 44 -10.45 12.51 21.07
CA ASN A 44 -11.10 11.97 19.88
C ASN A 44 -10.10 11.83 18.73
N GLU A 45 -9.30 12.87 18.44
CA GLU A 45 -8.28 12.81 17.40
C GLU A 45 -7.22 11.74 17.69
N ILE A 46 -6.72 11.67 18.92
CA ILE A 46 -5.73 10.65 19.30
C ILE A 46 -6.31 9.25 19.12
N SER A 47 -7.58 9.03 19.52
CA SER A 47 -8.24 7.74 19.37
C SER A 47 -8.43 7.35 17.89
N VAL A 48 -8.83 8.30 17.06
CA VAL A 48 -8.97 8.12 15.59
C VAL A 48 -7.62 7.78 14.96
N LEU A 49 -6.58 8.56 15.25
CA LEU A 49 -5.25 8.34 14.67
C LEU A 49 -4.61 7.02 15.15
N LYS A 50 -4.82 6.63 16.41
CA LYS A 50 -4.41 5.32 16.93
C LYS A 50 -5.13 4.19 16.19
N TRP A 51 -6.42 4.34 15.95
CA TRP A 51 -7.22 3.36 15.21
C TRP A 51 -6.71 3.21 13.77
N ILE A 52 -6.47 4.32 13.07
CA ILE A 52 -5.93 4.31 11.70
C ILE A 52 -4.57 3.62 11.67
N SER A 53 -3.64 4.05 12.53
CA SER A 53 -2.29 3.48 12.61
C SER A 53 -2.34 1.97 12.83
N LYS A 54 -3.15 1.51 13.81
CA LYS A 54 -3.32 0.08 14.09
C LYS A 54 -3.87 -0.70 12.88
N ASN A 55 -4.84 -0.15 12.17
CA ASN A 55 -5.39 -0.81 10.98
C ASN A 55 -4.36 -0.85 9.83
N CYS A 56 -3.57 0.21 9.63
CA CYS A 56 -2.47 0.21 8.66
C CYS A 56 -1.44 -0.89 9.01
N THR A 57 -1.04 -1.00 10.28
CA THR A 57 -0.12 -2.05 10.74
C THR A 57 -0.70 -3.45 10.50
N MET A 58 -1.98 -3.66 10.81
CA MET A 58 -2.65 -4.94 10.58
C MET A 58 -2.72 -5.29 9.09
N ILE A 59 -3.00 -4.32 8.22
CA ILE A 59 -3.01 -4.54 6.77
C ILE A 59 -1.61 -4.92 6.29
N LEU A 60 -0.57 -4.21 6.75
CA LEU A 60 0.82 -4.52 6.41
C LEU A 60 1.24 -5.92 6.87
N SER A 61 0.91 -6.32 8.10
CA SER A 61 1.26 -7.65 8.62
C SER A 61 0.54 -8.79 7.91
N ASN A 62 -0.60 -8.53 7.29
CA ASN A 62 -1.38 -9.52 6.55
C ASN A 62 -0.94 -9.65 5.08
N MET A 63 0.01 -8.84 4.61
CA MET A 63 0.54 -8.96 3.25
C MET A 63 1.50 -10.14 3.13
N LEU A 64 1.45 -10.84 2.00
CA LEU A 64 2.26 -12.04 1.75
C LEU A 64 3.74 -11.76 1.49
N THR A 65 4.09 -10.52 1.13
CA THR A 65 5.47 -10.12 0.82
C THR A 65 5.85 -8.87 1.59
N VAL A 66 7.15 -8.67 1.84
CA VAL A 66 7.69 -7.40 2.37
C VAL A 66 8.09 -6.45 1.23
N ILE A 67 8.47 -5.21 1.55
CA ILE A 67 8.83 -4.20 0.53
C ILE A 67 10.11 -4.61 -0.19
N GLU A 68 11.09 -5.14 0.55
CA GLU A 68 12.41 -5.52 0.07
C GLU A 68 12.31 -6.64 -0.97
N GLU A 69 11.45 -7.62 -0.72
CA GLU A 69 11.15 -8.72 -1.65
C GLU A 69 10.52 -8.20 -2.94
N ASP A 70 9.52 -7.31 -2.84
CA ASP A 70 8.89 -6.72 -4.02
C ASP A 70 9.88 -5.82 -4.80
N CYS A 71 10.77 -5.10 -4.11
CA CYS A 71 11.83 -4.31 -4.75
C CYS A 71 12.83 -5.21 -5.50
N PHE A 72 13.24 -6.32 -4.90
CA PHE A 72 14.09 -7.31 -5.56
C PHE A 72 13.39 -7.91 -6.78
N LEU A 73 12.10 -8.24 -6.65
CA LEU A 73 11.29 -8.76 -7.75
C LEU A 73 11.17 -7.75 -8.88
N LEU A 74 10.90 -6.49 -8.57
CA LEU A 74 10.83 -5.41 -9.57
C LEU A 74 12.17 -5.26 -10.31
N SER A 75 13.29 -5.30 -9.59
CA SER A 75 14.62 -5.25 -10.22
C SER A 75 14.86 -6.42 -11.18
N THR A 76 14.31 -7.60 -10.85
CA THR A 76 14.39 -8.81 -11.66
C THR A 76 13.51 -8.67 -12.91
N ILE A 77 12.29 -8.14 -12.78
CA ILE A 77 11.39 -7.85 -13.90
C ILE A 77 12.02 -6.85 -14.88
N VAL A 78 12.64 -5.79 -14.36
CA VAL A 78 13.34 -4.80 -15.21
C VAL A 78 14.51 -5.45 -15.95
N LYS A 79 15.29 -6.33 -15.29
CA LYS A 79 16.35 -7.11 -15.96
C LYS A 79 15.78 -8.00 -17.06
N ILE A 80 14.70 -8.74 -16.78
CA ILE A 80 13.98 -9.59 -17.74
C ILE A 80 13.58 -8.79 -18.99
N LYS A 81 13.03 -7.59 -18.81
CA LYS A 81 12.57 -6.73 -19.89
C LYS A 81 13.70 -6.22 -20.81
N ASN A 82 14.90 -6.07 -20.25
CA ASN A 82 16.09 -5.62 -20.97
C ASN A 82 16.91 -6.78 -21.58
N LEU A 83 16.55 -8.04 -21.29
CA LEU A 83 17.21 -9.19 -21.88
C LEU A 83 16.72 -9.42 -23.31
N HIS A 84 17.66 -9.46 -24.25
CA HIS A 84 17.41 -9.83 -25.64
C HIS A 84 17.75 -11.31 -25.92
N ASN A 85 18.25 -12.05 -24.94
CA ASN A 85 18.63 -13.46 -25.09
C ASN A 85 17.65 -14.40 -24.35
N PRO A 86 16.92 -15.27 -25.06
CA PRO A 86 15.96 -16.20 -24.45
C PRO A 86 16.60 -17.24 -23.52
N THR A 87 17.89 -17.56 -23.70
CA THR A 87 18.62 -18.52 -22.86
C THR A 87 18.96 -17.94 -21.49
N GLU A 88 19.37 -16.67 -21.46
CA GLU A 88 19.64 -15.93 -20.21
C GLU A 88 18.35 -15.65 -19.45
N LEU A 89 17.28 -15.35 -20.18
CA LEU A 89 15.96 -15.15 -19.62
C LEU A 89 15.45 -16.41 -18.91
N ARG A 90 15.56 -17.59 -19.55
CA ARG A 90 15.18 -18.87 -18.91
C ARG A 90 16.01 -19.15 -17.66
N LYS A 91 17.31 -18.85 -17.66
CA LYS A 91 18.16 -18.99 -16.47
C LYS A 91 17.72 -18.04 -15.35
N LEU A 92 17.42 -16.79 -15.69
CA LEU A 92 17.01 -15.77 -14.73
C LEU A 92 15.62 -16.04 -14.14
N LEU A 93 14.71 -16.61 -14.93
CA LEU A 93 13.40 -17.08 -14.49
C LEU A 93 13.47 -18.31 -13.60
N CYS A 94 14.37 -19.25 -13.90
CA CYS A 94 14.64 -20.39 -13.01
C CYS A 94 15.34 -19.97 -11.71
N ALA A 95 16.11 -18.87 -11.74
CA ALA A 95 16.79 -18.32 -10.57
C ALA A 95 15.88 -17.39 -9.73
N SER A 96 14.91 -16.73 -10.36
CA SER A 96 13.89 -15.95 -9.66
C SER A 96 12.86 -16.89 -9.02
N GLY A 97 12.51 -16.66 -7.76
CA GLY A 97 11.63 -17.53 -6.98
C GLY A 97 10.26 -17.84 -7.63
N GLY A 98 9.50 -18.73 -6.99
CA GLY A 98 8.32 -19.41 -7.57
C GLY A 98 7.24 -18.52 -8.20
N GLU A 99 7.06 -17.27 -7.74
CA GLU A 99 6.06 -16.33 -8.30
C GLU A 99 6.32 -16.02 -9.78
N ALA A 100 7.58 -15.77 -10.15
CA ALA A 100 7.96 -15.41 -11.52
C ALA A 100 7.69 -16.54 -12.51
N ARG A 101 8.02 -17.77 -12.09
CA ARG A 101 7.84 -18.99 -12.87
C ARG A 101 6.35 -19.32 -13.03
N ALA A 102 5.58 -19.28 -11.94
CA ALA A 102 4.14 -19.55 -11.96
C ALA A 102 3.36 -18.55 -12.82
N PHE A 103 3.75 -17.27 -12.83
CA PHE A 103 3.08 -16.24 -13.62
C PHE A 103 3.30 -16.39 -15.14
N ILE A 104 4.48 -16.85 -15.55
CA ILE A 104 4.77 -17.10 -16.98
C ILE A 104 4.17 -18.43 -17.44
N GLU A 105 4.27 -19.50 -16.64
CA GLU A 105 3.68 -20.79 -16.97
C GLU A 105 2.14 -20.72 -17.09
N SER A 106 1.47 -19.84 -16.32
CA SER A 106 0.02 -19.62 -16.42
C SER A 106 -0.41 -18.70 -17.57
N SER A 107 0.52 -17.99 -18.21
CA SER A 107 0.23 -17.08 -19.32
C SER A 107 0.55 -17.64 -20.70
N ASP A 108 1.08 -18.87 -20.78
CA ASP A 108 1.35 -19.58 -22.04
C ASP A 108 0.09 -20.29 -22.57
N PRO A 109 -0.52 -19.85 -23.69
CA PRO A 109 -1.79 -20.41 -24.15
C PRO A 109 -1.64 -21.72 -24.96
N GLN A 110 -0.43 -22.19 -25.30
CA GLN A 110 -0.30 -23.41 -26.12
C GLN A 110 0.97 -24.22 -25.81
N LYS A 111 0.79 -25.33 -25.07
CA LYS A 111 1.66 -26.51 -25.14
C LYS A 111 1.81 -26.94 -26.61
N GLY A 112 2.87 -26.51 -27.32
CA GLY A 112 3.17 -27.11 -28.63
C GLY A 112 3.98 -26.33 -29.67
N LYS A 113 4.40 -25.07 -29.45
CA LYS A 113 5.26 -24.36 -30.42
C LYS A 113 6.64 -24.04 -29.86
N SER A 114 7.65 -24.09 -30.74
CA SER A 114 9.07 -23.96 -30.40
C SER A 114 9.38 -22.68 -29.62
N GLY A 115 10.09 -22.84 -28.50
CA GLY A 115 10.24 -21.82 -27.46
C GLY A 115 11.06 -20.56 -27.80
N SER A 116 11.60 -20.42 -29.01
CA SER A 116 12.41 -19.24 -29.39
C SER A 116 11.59 -18.11 -30.01
N GLU A 117 10.44 -18.39 -30.63
CA GLU A 117 9.61 -17.38 -31.33
C GLU A 117 8.55 -16.75 -30.42
N LEU A 118 8.22 -17.43 -29.31
CA LEU A 118 7.16 -17.03 -28.37
C LEU A 118 7.54 -15.84 -27.46
N MET A 119 8.85 -15.67 -27.17
CA MET A 119 9.36 -14.74 -26.16
C MET A 119 9.44 -13.28 -26.62
N PHE A 120 9.36 -13.02 -27.93
CA PHE A 120 9.34 -11.66 -28.52
C PHE A 120 7.95 -11.24 -29.06
N SER A 121 6.93 -12.04 -28.79
CA SER A 121 5.54 -11.69 -29.09
C SER A 121 5.12 -10.48 -28.26
N GLY A 122 4.38 -9.55 -28.89
CA GLY A 122 3.76 -8.42 -28.18
C GLY A 122 2.85 -8.84 -27.01
N LYS A 123 2.41 -10.12 -26.95
CA LYS A 123 1.66 -10.67 -25.82
C LYS A 123 2.52 -10.84 -24.58
N THR A 124 3.70 -11.44 -24.69
CA THR A 124 4.64 -11.67 -23.58
C THR A 124 5.09 -10.35 -22.97
N LYS A 125 5.38 -9.35 -23.81
CA LYS A 125 5.70 -7.99 -23.36
C LYS A 125 4.60 -7.37 -22.51
N ARG A 126 3.33 -7.46 -22.95
CA ARG A 126 2.18 -6.94 -22.17
C ARG A 126 2.00 -7.65 -20.84
N VAL A 127 2.28 -8.96 -20.78
CA VAL A 127 2.20 -9.74 -19.54
C VAL A 127 3.27 -9.27 -18.55
N ILE A 128 4.51 -9.09 -19.01
CA ILE A 128 5.60 -8.55 -18.19
C ILE A 128 5.30 -7.12 -17.72
N ASP A 129 4.79 -6.25 -18.61
CA ASP A 129 4.41 -4.88 -18.25
C ASP A 129 3.30 -4.86 -17.18
N ARG A 130 2.30 -5.73 -17.30
CA ARG A 130 1.25 -5.87 -16.27
C ARG A 130 1.80 -6.35 -14.94
N TRP A 131 2.75 -7.28 -14.98
CA TRP A 131 3.39 -7.77 -13.77
C TRP A 131 4.24 -6.69 -13.10
N GLU A 132 5.02 -5.95 -13.89
CA GLU A 132 5.78 -4.77 -13.43
C GLU A 132 4.86 -3.78 -12.71
N LEU A 133 3.73 -3.42 -13.32
CA LEU A 133 2.73 -2.53 -12.73
C LEU A 133 2.12 -3.10 -11.45
N ALA A 134 1.82 -4.40 -11.41
CA ALA A 134 1.29 -5.04 -10.21
C ALA A 134 2.28 -4.96 -9.03
N VAL A 135 3.56 -5.28 -9.27
CA VAL A 135 4.60 -5.19 -8.24
C VAL A 135 4.82 -3.74 -7.79
N GLN A 136 4.88 -2.79 -8.73
CA GLN A 136 4.97 -1.36 -8.41
C GLN A 136 3.77 -0.90 -7.57
N TRP A 137 2.56 -1.37 -7.87
CA TRP A 137 1.37 -1.04 -7.11
C TRP A 137 1.44 -1.57 -5.68
N ARG A 138 1.90 -2.83 -5.48
CA ARG A 138 2.12 -3.41 -4.13
C ARG A 138 3.10 -2.58 -3.32
N ILE A 139 4.25 -2.22 -3.90
CA ILE A 139 5.27 -1.40 -3.24
C ILE A 139 4.70 -0.05 -2.84
N ARG A 140 4.05 0.66 -3.77
CA ARG A 140 3.46 1.98 -3.50
C ARG A 140 2.40 1.90 -2.41
N TYR A 141 1.55 0.89 -2.45
CA TYR A 141 0.51 0.70 -1.44
C TYR A 141 1.11 0.48 -0.04
N LYS A 142 2.14 -0.37 0.08
CA LYS A 142 2.86 -0.57 1.34
C LYS A 142 3.50 0.73 1.86
N LYS A 143 4.14 1.51 0.99
CA LYS A 143 4.72 2.81 1.35
C LYS A 143 3.67 3.78 1.89
N ILE A 144 2.53 3.91 1.20
CA ILE A 144 1.41 4.75 1.67
C ILE A 144 0.96 4.36 3.08
N LEU A 145 0.90 3.07 3.40
CA LEU A 145 0.53 2.61 4.75
C LEU A 145 1.59 2.97 5.79
N ILE A 146 2.88 2.82 5.47
CA ILE A 146 3.99 3.20 6.35
C ILE A 146 4.00 4.70 6.59
N ASP A 147 3.85 5.50 5.53
CA ASP A 147 3.78 6.96 5.60
C ASP A 147 2.58 7.40 6.46
N CYS A 148 1.44 6.70 6.34
CA CYS A 148 0.28 6.95 7.19
C CYS A 148 0.54 6.63 8.67
N ILE A 149 1.24 5.53 8.99
CA ILE A 149 1.62 5.20 10.36
C ILE A 149 2.53 6.29 10.94
N SER A 150 3.52 6.72 10.15
CA SER A 150 4.44 7.80 10.53
C SER A 150 3.68 9.10 10.79
N TYR A 151 2.81 9.51 9.86
CA TYR A 151 1.95 10.68 9.99
C TYR A 151 1.12 10.62 11.27
N CYS A 152 0.38 9.54 11.50
CA CYS A 152 -0.43 9.36 12.70
C CYS A 152 0.42 9.46 13.97
N THR A 153 1.59 8.86 14.00
CA THR A 153 2.50 8.87 15.17
C THR A 153 2.99 10.28 15.48
N VAL A 154 3.47 11.01 14.46
CA VAL A 154 3.94 12.40 14.62
C VAL A 154 2.80 13.30 15.10
N THR A 155 1.61 13.18 14.50
CA THR A 155 0.45 13.98 14.89
C THR A 155 -0.02 13.67 16.32
N ILE A 156 -0.05 12.40 16.74
CA ILE A 156 -0.38 12.02 18.12
C ILE A 156 0.61 12.65 19.12
N ASN A 157 1.91 12.60 18.82
CA ASN A 157 2.93 13.18 19.69
C ASN A 157 2.79 14.70 19.81
N SER A 158 2.48 15.38 18.70
CA SER A 158 2.23 16.82 18.68
C SER A 158 1.00 17.20 19.51
N LEU A 159 -0.13 16.50 19.30
CA LEU A 159 -1.38 16.73 20.04
C LEU A 159 -1.22 16.48 21.54
N SER A 160 -0.50 15.41 21.91
CA SER A 160 -0.26 15.07 23.31
C SER A 160 0.58 16.15 24.01
N SER A 161 1.59 16.69 23.31
CA SER A 161 2.44 17.77 23.84
C SER A 161 1.66 19.07 24.03
N GLN A 162 0.79 19.43 23.09
CA GLN A 162 -0.06 20.63 23.18
C GLN A 162 -1.07 20.52 24.33
N ASN A 163 -1.65 19.34 24.55
CA ASN A 163 -2.61 19.12 25.63
C ASN A 163 -1.96 19.27 27.03
N ILE A 164 -0.73 18.77 27.20
CA ILE A 164 0.02 18.91 28.46
C ILE A 164 0.32 20.39 28.77
N LEU A 165 0.61 21.20 27.75
CA LEU A 165 0.85 22.62 27.92
C LEU A 165 -0.45 23.38 28.28
N ALA A 166 -1.56 23.05 27.63
CA ALA A 166 -2.87 23.67 27.88
C ALA A 166 -3.43 23.34 29.29
N MET A 167 -3.07 22.21 29.88
CA MET A 167 -3.47 21.86 31.25
C MET A 167 -2.62 22.53 32.35
N ARG A 168 -1.50 23.17 32.00
CA ARG A 168 -0.60 23.84 32.97
C ARG A 168 -0.85 25.35 33.12
N THR A 169 -1.69 25.92 32.28
CA THR A 169 -2.14 27.32 32.30
C THR A 169 -3.51 27.42 32.94
#